data_AF-A0AA88FRC6-F1
#
_entry.id   AF-A0AA88FRC6-F1
#
_cell.length_a   1.000
_cell.length_b   1.000
_cell.length_c   1.000
_cell.angle_alpha   90.00
_cell.angle_beta   90.00
_cell.angle_gamma   90.00
#
_symmetry.space_group_name_H-M   'P 1'
#
loop_
_entity.id
_entity.type
_entity.pdbx_description
1 polymer ?
#
loop_
_entity_poly.entity_id
_entity_poly.type
_entity_poly.pdbx_seq_one_letter_code
_entity_poly.pdbx_strand_id
1 'polypeptide(L)'
;MPNRVELAAAPGINCLGCLGGTKLVRYIQFFEGRGAELCQKQTAKQTAMKRTLLFASLVVASGLLLTNIYSSLVDAPAWGHDVAKGMQTSRAYYQVSNPGHFFRIFSPLNQGLGLLCVVLFWKRGKQTRNLLLLALLCYVVAEGMTFNYFYPRNAILFESELADRATLQRVWQEWSTMNWVRTLAVASGVVCTALGLHRTYNAPTAIRIEEREAVAVA
;
A
#
# COMPACT_ATOMS: atom_id res chain seq x y z
N MET A 1 -38.95 -33.14 -5.87
CA MET A 1 -37.86 -34.11 -5.65
C MET A 1 -36.58 -33.35 -5.31
N PRO A 2 -36.12 -33.39 -4.04
CA PRO A 2 -34.76 -33.02 -3.70
C PRO A 2 -33.95 -34.26 -3.28
N ASN A 3 -32.77 -34.40 -3.86
CA ASN A 3 -31.78 -35.43 -3.56
C ASN A 3 -31.20 -35.23 -2.15
N ARG A 4 -31.33 -36.25 -1.30
CA ARG A 4 -30.58 -36.43 -0.05
C ARG A 4 -29.16 -36.84 -0.41
N VAL A 5 -28.17 -36.06 0.01
CA VAL A 5 -26.78 -36.52 0.13
C VAL A 5 -26.66 -37.16 1.53
N GLU A 6 -26.48 -38.48 1.55
CA GLU A 6 -26.17 -39.25 2.76
C GLU A 6 -24.79 -38.83 3.31
N LEU A 7 -24.77 -38.34 4.55
CA LEU A 7 -23.55 -38.28 5.34
C LEU A 7 -23.24 -39.70 5.84
N ALA A 8 -22.13 -40.25 5.37
CA ALA A 8 -21.58 -41.51 5.87
C ALA A 8 -21.25 -41.39 7.37
N ALA A 9 -21.90 -42.22 8.18
CA ALA A 9 -21.58 -42.42 9.59
C ALA A 9 -20.28 -43.23 9.70
N ALA A 10 -19.29 -42.70 10.42
CA ALA A 10 -18.11 -43.45 10.84
C ALA A 10 -18.50 -44.47 11.94
N PRO A 11 -18.01 -45.71 11.90
CA PRO A 11 -18.35 -46.72 12.89
C PRO A 11 -17.40 -46.64 14.10
N GLY A 12 -18.00 -46.74 15.29
CA GLY A 12 -17.30 -47.21 16.50
C GLY A 12 -16.92 -46.13 17.50
N ILE A 13 -17.84 -45.81 18.41
CA ILE A 13 -17.58 -45.75 19.86
C ILE A 13 -18.88 -46.22 20.54
N ASN A 14 -18.93 -47.51 20.87
CA ASN A 14 -19.85 -48.05 21.87
C ASN A 14 -19.19 -47.82 23.24
N CYS A 15 -19.56 -46.73 23.92
CA CYS A 15 -19.33 -46.53 25.35
C CYS A 15 -20.41 -45.58 25.89
N LEU A 16 -21.64 -46.11 26.01
CA LEU A 16 -22.73 -45.47 26.74
C LEU A 16 -22.84 -46.16 28.10
N GLY A 17 -22.33 -45.48 29.13
CA GLY A 17 -22.43 -45.91 30.52
C GLY A 17 -22.27 -44.71 31.45
N CYS A 18 -23.40 -44.10 31.82
CA CYS A 18 -23.56 -43.30 33.05
C CYS A 18 -22.67 -42.04 33.23
N LEU A 19 -22.78 -41.06 32.34
CA LEU A 19 -22.44 -39.67 32.69
C LEU A 19 -23.65 -38.77 32.37
N GLY A 20 -24.27 -38.23 33.42
CA GLY A 20 -25.46 -37.37 33.33
C GLY A 20 -25.30 -36.27 32.27
N GLY A 21 -26.39 -35.95 31.58
CA GLY A 21 -26.45 -35.05 30.42
C GLY A 21 -25.83 -33.67 30.62
N THR A 22 -25.60 -33.23 31.86
CA THR A 22 -24.88 -31.99 32.19
C THR A 22 -23.38 -32.03 31.89
N LYS A 23 -22.72 -33.20 31.89
CA LYS A 23 -21.28 -33.30 31.60
C LYS A 23 -20.97 -33.28 30.10
N LEU A 24 -21.85 -33.84 29.26
CA LEU A 24 -21.67 -33.86 27.81
C LEU A 24 -21.88 -32.46 27.19
N VAL A 25 -22.89 -31.71 27.67
CA VAL A 25 -23.13 -30.31 27.28
C VAL A 25 -21.95 -29.41 27.63
N ARG A 26 -21.34 -29.60 28.81
CA ARG A 26 -20.11 -28.87 29.20
C ARG A 26 -18.92 -29.17 28.31
N TYR A 27 -18.80 -30.39 27.80
CA TYR A 27 -17.67 -30.79 26.96
C TYR A 27 -17.76 -30.16 25.56
N ILE A 28 -18.97 -30.14 24.98
CA ILE A 28 -19.23 -29.49 23.69
C ILE A 28 -19.01 -27.97 23.78
N GLN A 29 -19.55 -27.32 24.83
CA GLN A 29 -19.32 -25.88 25.08
C GLN A 29 -17.84 -25.55 25.30
N PHE A 30 -17.07 -26.45 25.93
CA PHE A 30 -15.64 -26.25 26.16
C PHE A 30 -14.79 -26.37 24.88
N PHE A 31 -15.19 -27.23 23.95
CA PHE A 31 -14.53 -27.35 22.64
C PHE A 31 -14.95 -26.25 21.67
N GLU A 32 -16.21 -25.83 21.66
CA GLU A 32 -16.68 -24.65 20.91
C GLU A 32 -15.99 -23.37 21.40
N GLY A 33 -15.86 -23.18 22.72
CA GLY A 33 -15.20 -22.01 23.30
C GLY A 33 -13.72 -21.90 22.90
N ARG A 34 -12.97 -23.02 22.93
CA ARG A 34 -11.55 -23.03 22.51
C ARG A 34 -11.38 -22.87 21.00
N GLY A 35 -12.29 -23.41 20.19
CA GLY A 35 -12.31 -23.22 18.74
C GLY A 35 -12.57 -21.76 18.35
N ALA A 36 -13.54 -21.11 19.00
CA ALA A 36 -13.86 -19.70 18.80
C ALA A 36 -12.69 -18.78 19.21
N GLU A 37 -12.02 -19.08 20.32
CA GLU A 37 -10.87 -18.32 20.80
C GLU A 37 -9.67 -18.39 19.82
N LEU A 38 -9.38 -19.58 19.29
CA LEU A 38 -8.32 -19.77 18.29
C LEU A 38 -8.64 -19.05 16.97
N CYS A 39 -9.90 -19.14 16.50
CA CYS A 39 -10.37 -18.41 15.32
C CYS A 39 -10.29 -16.89 15.51
N GLN A 40 -10.65 -16.39 16.69
CA GLN A 40 -10.55 -14.97 17.05
C GLN A 40 -9.09 -14.50 17.10
N LYS A 41 -8.19 -15.30 17.68
CA LYS A 41 -6.74 -15.01 17.68
C LYS A 41 -6.17 -14.98 16.27
N GLN A 42 -6.59 -15.89 15.40
CA GLN A 42 -6.12 -15.98 14.02
C GLN A 42 -6.60 -14.81 13.15
N THR A 43 -7.88 -14.43 13.27
CA THR A 43 -8.44 -13.26 12.57
C THR A 43 -7.85 -11.93 13.05
N ALA A 44 -7.54 -11.82 14.34
CA ALA A 44 -6.82 -10.67 14.90
C ALA A 44 -5.39 -10.58 14.34
N LYS A 45 -4.65 -11.69 14.34
CA LYS A 45 -3.29 -11.79 13.78
C LYS A 45 -3.27 -11.43 12.29
N GLN A 46 -4.22 -11.94 11.52
CA GLN A 46 -4.33 -11.62 10.09
C GLN A 46 -4.66 -10.15 9.86
N THR A 47 -5.49 -9.54 10.69
CA THR A 47 -5.79 -8.10 10.61
C THR A 47 -4.58 -7.24 10.98
N ALA A 48 -3.80 -7.64 11.98
CA ALA A 48 -2.55 -6.98 12.35
C ALA A 48 -1.54 -7.01 11.18
N MET A 49 -1.32 -8.19 10.58
CA MET A 49 -0.40 -8.36 9.46
C MET A 49 -0.77 -7.50 8.24
N LYS A 50 -2.06 -7.46 7.89
CA LYS A 50 -2.56 -6.63 6.79
C LYS A 50 -2.33 -5.14 7.05
N ARG A 51 -2.52 -4.68 8.30
CA ARG A 51 -2.25 -3.29 8.70
C ARG A 51 -0.76 -2.96 8.64
N THR A 52 0.11 -3.88 9.04
CA THR A 52 1.57 -3.70 8.93
C THR A 52 2.01 -3.45 7.50
N LEU A 53 1.45 -4.18 6.52
CA LEU A 53 1.74 -3.96 5.10
C LEU A 53 1.27 -2.57 4.63
N LEU A 54 0.10 -2.12 5.11
CA LEU A 54 -0.42 -0.80 4.79
C LEU A 54 0.42 0.33 5.41
N PHE A 55 0.91 0.15 6.63
CA PHE A 55 1.90 1.05 7.24
C PHE A 55 3.21 1.05 6.44
N ALA A 56 3.72 -0.11 6.04
CA ALA A 56 4.93 -0.20 5.23
C ALA A 56 4.77 0.58 3.92
N SER A 57 3.65 0.42 3.21
CA SER A 57 3.34 1.23 2.02
C SER A 57 3.31 2.72 2.35
N LEU A 58 2.66 3.14 3.45
CA LEU A 58 2.59 4.53 3.85
C LEU A 58 3.98 5.14 4.15
N VAL A 59 4.85 4.38 4.82
CA VAL A 59 6.23 4.80 5.14
C VAL A 59 7.04 4.99 3.86
N VAL A 60 7.01 4.00 2.95
CA VAL A 60 7.73 4.10 1.67
C VAL A 60 7.21 5.27 0.83
N ALA A 61 5.88 5.43 0.73
CA ALA A 61 5.26 6.53 0.01
C ALA A 61 5.62 7.90 0.61
N SER A 62 5.69 8.00 1.94
CA SER A 62 6.12 9.22 2.64
C SER A 62 7.60 9.54 2.37
N GLY A 63 8.45 8.52 2.29
CA GLY A 63 9.85 8.68 1.86
C GLY A 63 9.95 9.23 0.44
N LEU A 64 9.21 8.65 -0.51
CA LEU A 64 9.14 9.16 -1.90
C LEU A 64 8.65 10.61 -1.96
N LEU A 65 7.64 10.96 -1.15
CA LEU A 65 7.14 12.33 -1.05
C LEU A 65 8.22 13.29 -0.55
N LEU A 66 8.92 12.92 0.52
CA LEU A 66 9.97 13.76 1.10
C LEU A 66 11.12 13.96 0.11
N THR A 67 11.54 12.92 -0.61
CA THR A 67 12.57 13.06 -1.65
C THR A 67 12.12 14.02 -2.74
N ASN A 68 10.87 13.96 -3.19
CA ASN A 68 10.36 14.90 -4.20
C ASN A 68 10.33 16.35 -3.70
N ILE A 69 9.94 16.56 -2.43
CA ILE A 69 9.96 17.88 -1.79
C ILE A 69 11.40 18.38 -1.68
N TYR A 70 12.32 17.54 -1.18
CA TYR A 70 13.73 17.86 -1.06
C TYR A 70 14.31 18.28 -2.42
N SER A 71 14.06 17.50 -3.47
CA SER A 71 14.58 17.85 -4.80
C SER A 71 13.95 19.11 -5.38
N SER A 72 12.73 19.50 -4.97
CA SER A 72 12.13 20.78 -5.39
C SER A 72 12.67 21.98 -4.61
N LEU A 73 12.96 21.80 -3.32
CA LEU A 73 13.38 22.88 -2.43
C LEU A 73 14.89 23.09 -2.37
N VAL A 74 15.67 22.04 -2.55
CA VAL A 74 17.12 22.04 -2.38
C VAL A 74 17.80 21.81 -3.72
N ASP A 75 17.53 20.67 -4.36
CA ASP A 75 18.27 20.29 -5.57
C ASP A 75 17.98 21.25 -6.74
N ALA A 76 16.70 21.46 -7.08
CA ALA A 76 16.35 22.26 -8.25
C ALA A 76 16.86 23.71 -8.15
N PRO A 77 16.72 24.44 -7.03
CA PRO A 77 17.31 25.78 -6.91
C PRO A 77 18.84 25.77 -6.98
N ALA A 78 19.49 24.76 -6.40
CA ALA A 78 20.95 24.61 -6.47
C ALA A 78 21.44 24.42 -7.91
N TRP A 79 20.69 23.68 -8.73
CA TRP A 79 20.98 23.53 -10.15
C TRP A 79 20.66 24.81 -10.96
N GLY A 80 19.68 25.60 -10.50
CA GLY A 80 19.05 26.70 -11.23
C GLY A 80 19.71 28.07 -11.11
N HIS A 81 20.45 28.35 -10.04
CA HIS A 81 21.03 29.68 -9.79
C HIS A 81 22.00 30.13 -10.89
N ASP A 82 22.84 29.20 -11.36
CA ASP A 82 23.64 29.34 -12.58
C ASP A 82 23.55 28.02 -13.32
N VAL A 83 22.61 27.89 -14.25
CA VAL A 83 22.29 26.60 -14.86
C VAL A 83 23.47 25.94 -15.57
N ALA A 84 24.35 26.70 -16.23
CA ALA A 84 25.50 26.09 -16.91
C ALA A 84 26.49 25.49 -15.91
N LYS A 85 26.91 26.29 -14.93
CA LYS A 85 27.87 25.84 -13.90
C LYS A 85 27.24 24.82 -12.94
N GLY A 86 25.99 25.05 -12.55
CA GLY A 86 25.20 24.20 -11.67
C GLY A 86 25.03 22.80 -12.25
N MET A 87 24.65 22.67 -13.53
CA MET A 87 24.55 21.36 -14.19
C MET A 87 25.91 20.67 -14.27
N GLN A 88 27.00 21.39 -14.57
CA GLN A 88 28.35 20.81 -14.60
C GLN A 88 28.74 20.26 -13.22
N THR A 89 28.50 21.02 -12.15
CA THR A 89 28.76 20.58 -10.77
C THR A 89 27.89 19.39 -10.38
N SER A 90 26.60 19.40 -10.72
CA SER A 90 25.69 18.30 -10.42
C SER A 90 26.04 17.02 -11.18
N ARG A 91 26.44 17.13 -12.45
CA ARG A 91 26.94 15.99 -13.23
C ARG A 91 28.16 15.38 -12.57
N ALA A 92 29.11 16.21 -12.11
CA ALA A 92 30.30 15.75 -11.38
C ALA A 92 29.94 15.09 -10.04
N TYR A 93 28.96 15.62 -9.31
CA TYR A 93 28.51 15.05 -8.04
C TYR A 93 27.80 13.70 -8.23
N TYR A 94 26.99 13.55 -9.29
CA TYR A 94 26.18 12.36 -9.54
C TYR A 94 26.85 11.26 -10.37
N GLN A 95 28.16 11.36 -10.65
CA GLN A 95 28.88 10.37 -11.48
C GLN A 95 28.85 8.96 -10.89
N VAL A 96 28.85 8.83 -9.56
CA VAL A 96 28.88 7.54 -8.86
C VAL A 96 27.48 7.09 -8.45
N SER A 97 26.65 8.02 -7.95
CA SER A 97 25.30 7.73 -7.50
C SER A 97 24.41 8.92 -7.81
N ASN A 98 23.24 8.63 -8.40
CA ASN A 98 22.24 9.64 -8.73
C ASN A 98 20.90 9.32 -8.02
N PRO A 99 20.05 10.34 -7.79
CA PRO A 99 18.73 10.16 -7.18
C PRO A 99 17.82 9.17 -7.93
N GLY A 100 18.08 8.95 -9.22
CA GLY A 100 17.35 7.98 -10.04
C GLY A 100 17.45 6.55 -9.51
N HIS A 101 18.57 6.15 -8.89
CA HIS A 101 18.70 4.83 -8.26
C HIS A 101 17.70 4.61 -7.12
N PHE A 102 17.45 5.64 -6.32
CA PHE A 102 16.45 5.59 -5.24
C PHE A 102 15.04 5.35 -5.83
N PHE A 103 14.61 6.15 -6.80
CA PHE A 103 13.27 6.04 -7.37
C PHE A 103 13.05 4.71 -8.11
N ARG A 104 14.07 4.18 -8.80
CA ARG A 104 14.01 2.88 -9.50
C ARG A 104 13.72 1.70 -8.56
N ILE A 105 14.09 1.81 -7.29
CA ILE A 105 13.87 0.74 -6.29
C ILE A 105 12.58 0.99 -5.53
N PHE A 106 12.44 2.18 -4.94
CA PHE A 106 11.38 2.45 -3.99
C PHE A 106 10.03 2.73 -4.65
N SER A 107 9.99 3.23 -5.89
CA SER A 107 8.71 3.48 -6.57
C SER A 107 7.99 2.18 -6.98
N PRO A 108 8.64 1.22 -7.67
CA PRO A 108 8.01 -0.07 -7.94
C PRO A 108 7.67 -0.85 -6.67
N LEU A 109 8.52 -0.77 -5.64
CA LEU A 109 8.25 -1.38 -4.34
C LEU A 109 6.96 -0.81 -3.72
N ASN A 110 6.79 0.51 -3.71
CA ASN A 110 5.58 1.14 -3.18
C ASN A 110 4.33 0.75 -3.97
N GLN A 111 4.42 0.67 -5.30
CA GLN A 111 3.29 0.23 -6.13
C GLN A 111 2.91 -1.23 -5.86
N GLY A 112 3.89 -2.12 -5.70
CA GLY A 112 3.66 -3.51 -5.33
C GLY A 112 2.98 -3.62 -3.96
N LEU A 113 3.45 -2.86 -2.96
CA LEU A 113 2.82 -2.80 -1.64
C LEU A 113 1.40 -2.22 -1.71
N GLY A 114 1.19 -1.15 -2.48
CA GLY A 114 -0.11 -0.51 -2.68
C GLY A 114 -1.12 -1.46 -3.33
N LEU A 115 -0.72 -2.17 -4.40
CA LEU A 115 -1.53 -3.18 -5.06
C LEU A 115 -1.88 -4.33 -4.11
N LEU A 116 -0.89 -4.83 -3.36
CA LEU A 116 -1.12 -5.87 -2.36
C LEU A 116 -2.14 -5.40 -1.30
N CYS A 117 -2.05 -4.16 -0.85
CA CYS A 117 -3.01 -3.59 0.09
C CYS A 117 -4.43 -3.51 -0.52
N VAL A 118 -4.57 -3.08 -1.78
CA VAL A 118 -5.87 -3.08 -2.47
C VAL A 118 -6.48 -4.48 -2.49
N VAL A 119 -5.70 -5.50 -2.84
CA VAL A 119 -6.16 -6.90 -2.87
C VAL A 119 -6.57 -7.39 -1.47
N LEU A 120 -5.73 -7.15 -0.46
CA LEU A 120 -5.96 -7.63 0.91
C LEU A 120 -7.15 -6.97 1.61
N PHE A 121 -7.47 -5.73 1.24
CA PHE A 121 -8.57 -4.93 1.78
C PHE A 121 -9.79 -4.83 0.85
N TRP A 122 -9.81 -5.57 -0.25
CA TRP A 122 -10.86 -5.50 -1.28
C TRP A 122 -12.28 -5.66 -0.73
N LYS A 123 -12.47 -6.60 0.21
CA LYS A 123 -13.77 -6.92 0.84
C LYS A 123 -14.08 -6.12 2.11
N ARG A 124 -13.21 -5.20 2.54
CA ARG A 124 -13.35 -4.48 3.83
C ARG A 124 -14.43 -3.39 3.78
N GLY A 125 -14.79 -2.90 2.59
CA GLY A 125 -15.83 -1.88 2.38
C GLY A 125 -15.52 -0.95 1.20
N LYS A 126 -16.57 -0.42 0.56
CA LYS A 126 -16.46 0.42 -0.65
C LYS A 126 -15.57 1.64 -0.45
N GLN A 127 -15.71 2.34 0.68
CA GLN A 127 -14.93 3.56 0.97
C GLN A 127 -13.42 3.27 1.11
N THR A 128 -13.04 2.29 1.95
CA THR A 128 -11.63 1.92 2.16
C THR A 128 -11.00 1.44 0.85
N ARG A 129 -11.73 0.61 0.08
CA ARG A 129 -11.27 0.14 -1.24
C ARG A 129 -11.02 1.30 -2.20
N ASN A 130 -11.96 2.25 -2.29
CA ASN A 130 -11.82 3.39 -3.20
C ASN A 130 -10.65 4.30 -2.81
N LEU A 131 -10.40 4.50 -1.52
CA LEU A 131 -9.24 5.26 -1.04
C LEU A 131 -7.92 4.57 -1.41
N LEU A 132 -7.81 3.26 -1.22
CA LEU A 132 -6.60 2.51 -1.57
C LEU A 132 -6.38 2.43 -3.10
N LEU A 133 -7.46 2.30 -3.87
CA LEU A 133 -7.40 2.37 -5.34
C LEU A 133 -6.95 3.75 -5.82
N LEU A 134 -7.49 4.82 -5.24
CA LEU A 134 -7.09 6.19 -5.56
C LEU A 134 -5.63 6.43 -5.20
N ALA A 135 -5.18 5.94 -4.04
CA ALA A 135 -3.77 6.01 -3.64
C ALA A 135 -2.86 5.31 -4.66
N LEU A 136 -3.20 4.08 -5.05
CA LEU A 136 -2.45 3.33 -6.06
C LEU A 136 -2.41 4.07 -7.41
N LEU A 137 -3.55 4.61 -7.85
CA LEU A 137 -3.63 5.39 -9.08
C LEU A 137 -2.72 6.62 -9.02
N CYS A 138 -2.73 7.37 -7.91
CA CYS A 138 -1.83 8.51 -7.71
C CYS A 138 -0.35 8.10 -7.81
N TYR A 139 0.04 6.97 -7.22
CA TYR A 139 1.42 6.48 -7.31
C TYR A 139 1.79 6.04 -8.73
N VAL A 140 0.89 5.37 -9.46
CA VAL A 140 1.10 4.98 -10.86
C VAL A 140 1.20 6.21 -11.77
N VAL A 141 0.38 7.23 -11.56
CA VAL A 141 0.46 8.50 -12.31
C VAL A 141 1.79 9.18 -12.05
N ALA A 142 2.22 9.29 -10.79
CA ALA A 142 3.52 9.87 -10.45
C ALA A 142 4.69 9.12 -11.12
N GLU A 143 4.60 7.79 -11.22
CA GLU A 143 5.59 6.98 -11.92
C GLU A 143 5.55 7.15 -13.44
N GLY A 144 4.35 7.19 -14.02
CA GLY A 144 4.17 7.49 -15.44
C GLY A 144 4.77 8.85 -15.82
N MET A 145 4.65 9.85 -14.93
CA MET A 145 5.34 11.13 -15.10
C MET A 145 6.87 10.95 -15.07
N THR A 146 7.40 10.13 -14.15
CA THR A 146 8.84 9.84 -14.05
C THR A 146 9.41 9.32 -15.37
N PHE A 147 8.78 8.31 -15.97
CA PHE A 147 9.27 7.72 -17.21
C PHE A 147 9.01 8.60 -18.44
N ASN A 148 7.81 9.15 -18.58
CA ASN A 148 7.42 9.86 -19.81
C ASN A 148 7.87 11.33 -19.82
N TYR A 149 7.96 11.95 -18.65
CA TYR A 149 8.32 13.35 -18.51
C TYR A 149 9.77 13.50 -18.05
N PHE A 150 10.12 13.00 -16.86
CA PHE A 150 11.40 13.33 -16.22
C PHE A 150 12.61 12.66 -16.86
N TYR A 151 12.53 11.39 -17.28
CA TYR A 151 13.67 10.70 -17.90
C TYR A 151 14.21 11.44 -19.14
N PRO A 152 13.37 11.84 -20.12
CA PRO A 152 13.83 12.66 -21.25
C PRO A 152 14.51 13.97 -20.85
N ARG A 153 13.98 14.68 -19.84
CA ARG A 153 14.58 15.95 -19.39
C ARG A 153 15.87 15.73 -18.62
N ASN A 154 15.95 14.66 -17.84
CA ASN A 154 17.17 14.27 -17.14
C ASN A 154 18.30 13.94 -18.11
N ALA A 155 18.00 13.28 -19.24
CA ALA A 155 19.01 13.04 -20.28
C ALA A 155 19.58 14.36 -20.83
N ILE A 156 18.73 15.37 -21.05
CA ILE A 156 19.21 16.69 -21.49
C ILE A 156 20.02 17.37 -20.38
N LEU A 157 19.51 17.40 -19.15
CA LEU A 157 20.13 18.13 -18.04
C LEU A 157 21.43 17.49 -17.55
N PHE A 158 21.51 16.16 -17.48
CA PHE A 158 22.59 15.43 -16.81
C PHE A 158 23.46 14.59 -17.74
N GLU A 159 23.01 14.27 -18.95
CA GLU A 159 23.79 13.43 -19.87
C GLU A 159 24.29 14.21 -21.10
N SER A 160 23.59 15.26 -21.55
CA SER A 160 23.99 15.99 -22.75
C SER A 160 25.10 17.03 -22.50
N GLU A 161 26.31 16.76 -22.97
CA GLU A 161 27.43 17.72 -22.88
C GLU A 161 27.29 18.93 -23.82
N LEU A 162 26.40 18.85 -24.80
CA LEU A 162 26.27 19.83 -25.90
C LEU A 162 25.08 20.79 -25.78
N ALA A 163 24.26 20.70 -24.72
CA ALA A 163 23.11 21.58 -24.58
C ALA A 163 23.54 23.02 -24.25
N ASP A 164 23.01 23.97 -25.01
CA ASP A 164 23.23 25.39 -24.79
C ASP A 164 22.50 25.89 -23.53
N ARG A 165 22.95 27.04 -23.01
CA ARG A 165 22.42 27.62 -21.77
C ARG A 165 20.91 27.87 -21.84
N ALA A 166 20.37 28.31 -22.98
CA ALA A 166 18.95 28.62 -23.09
C ALA A 166 18.11 27.33 -23.03
N THR A 167 18.57 26.27 -23.70
CA THR A 167 17.93 24.94 -23.60
C THR A 167 17.97 24.40 -22.18
N LEU A 168 19.13 24.44 -21.51
CA LEU A 168 19.25 23.96 -20.14
C LEU A 168 18.33 24.74 -19.18
N GLN A 169 18.27 26.07 -19.31
CA GLN A 169 17.40 26.91 -18.50
C GLN A 169 15.92 26.54 -18.66
N ARG A 170 15.47 26.38 -19.91
CA ARG A 170 14.08 25.99 -20.22
C ARG A 170 13.76 24.62 -19.63
N VAL A 171 14.59 23.62 -19.92
CA VAL A 171 14.37 22.24 -19.46
C VAL A 171 14.39 22.15 -17.94
N TRP A 172 15.26 22.93 -17.27
CA TRP A 172 15.28 23.02 -15.82
C TRP A 172 13.98 23.60 -15.23
N GLN A 173 13.45 24.69 -15.81
CA GLN A 173 12.18 25.28 -15.38
C GLN A 173 11.00 24.30 -15.57
N GLU A 174 10.97 23.63 -16.73
CA GLU A 174 10.01 22.57 -17.05
C GLU A 174 10.08 21.42 -16.05
N TRP A 175 11.29 21.00 -15.68
CA TRP A 175 11.54 19.95 -14.70
C TRP A 175 11.05 20.38 -13.30
N SER A 176 11.43 21.57 -12.84
CA SER A 176 11.10 22.09 -11.51
C SER A 176 9.59 22.22 -11.31
N THR A 177 8.90 22.81 -12.28
CA THR A 177 7.44 23.00 -12.23
C THR A 177 6.71 21.66 -12.17
N MET A 178 7.09 20.71 -13.02
CA MET A 178 6.44 19.40 -13.04
C MET A 178 6.78 18.54 -11.83
N ASN A 179 7.93 18.77 -11.18
CA ASN A 179 8.27 18.05 -9.95
C ASN A 179 7.30 18.39 -8.82
N TRP A 180 6.79 19.63 -8.75
CA TRP A 180 5.70 19.99 -7.84
C TRP A 180 4.39 19.28 -8.17
N VAL A 181 4.05 19.13 -9.45
CA VAL A 181 2.86 18.36 -9.87
C VAL A 181 3.00 16.90 -9.45
N ARG A 182 4.17 16.29 -9.67
CA ARG A 182 4.48 14.93 -9.19
C ARG A 182 4.39 14.83 -7.67
N THR A 183 4.90 15.84 -6.97
CA THR A 183 4.85 15.92 -5.50
C THR A 183 3.42 15.93 -4.99
N LEU A 184 2.54 16.72 -5.62
CA LEU A 184 1.11 16.77 -5.30
C LEU A 184 0.42 15.43 -5.54
N ALA A 185 0.74 14.74 -6.64
CA ALA A 185 0.22 13.40 -6.92
C ALA A 185 0.62 12.40 -5.82
N VAL A 186 1.90 12.35 -5.45
CA VAL A 186 2.38 11.46 -4.38
C VAL A 186 1.77 11.84 -3.03
N ALA A 187 1.68 13.13 -2.70
CA ALA A 187 1.06 13.62 -1.47
C ALA A 187 -0.42 13.20 -1.37
N SER A 188 -1.16 13.32 -2.47
CA SER A 188 -2.55 12.85 -2.56
C SER A 188 -2.66 11.35 -2.29
N GLY A 189 -1.72 10.56 -2.83
CA GLY A 189 -1.64 9.13 -2.56
C GLY A 189 -1.35 8.81 -1.09
N VAL A 190 -0.41 9.53 -0.46
CA VAL A 190 -0.07 9.40 0.97
C VAL A 190 -1.29 9.70 1.84
N VAL A 191 -2.00 10.80 1.57
CA VAL A 191 -3.23 11.16 2.29
C VAL A 191 -4.30 10.09 2.13
N CYS A 192 -4.54 9.60 0.91
CA CYS A 192 -5.51 8.53 0.66
C CYS A 192 -5.13 7.23 1.39
N THR A 193 -3.84 6.88 1.43
CA THR A 193 -3.32 5.71 2.15
C THR A 193 -3.53 5.86 3.66
N ALA A 194 -3.22 7.02 4.22
CA ALA A 194 -3.43 7.33 5.64
C ALA A 194 -4.92 7.30 6.03
N LEU A 195 -5.80 7.88 5.22
CA LEU A 195 -7.25 7.83 5.42
C LEU A 195 -7.79 6.39 5.30
N GLY A 196 -7.28 5.61 4.34
CA GLY A 196 -7.58 4.19 4.20
C GLY A 196 -7.20 3.42 5.46
N LEU A 197 -5.97 3.62 5.95
CA LEU A 197 -5.45 3.03 7.17
C LEU A 197 -6.28 3.39 8.40
N HIS A 198 -6.60 4.68 8.60
CA HIS A 198 -7.45 5.16 9.68
C HIS A 198 -8.81 4.45 9.67
N ARG A 199 -9.43 4.31 8.50
CA ARG A 199 -10.68 3.54 8.36
C ARG A 199 -10.51 2.06 8.68
N THR A 200 -9.34 1.45 8.50
CA THR A 200 -9.15 0.05 8.92
C THR A 200 -9.22 -0.13 10.43
N TYR A 201 -8.94 0.91 11.23
CA TYR A 201 -9.06 0.95 12.69
C TYR A 201 -10.47 1.29 13.14
N ASN A 202 -11.13 2.23 12.46
CA ASN A 202 -12.42 2.78 12.88
C ASN A 202 -13.63 2.17 12.15
N ALA A 203 -13.43 1.26 11.20
CA ALA A 203 -14.54 0.56 10.57
C ALA A 203 -15.35 -0.19 11.64
N PRO A 204 -16.67 0.06 11.75
CA PRO A 204 -17.53 -0.67 12.65
C PRO A 204 -17.40 -2.16 12.37
N THR A 205 -17.35 -2.95 13.43
CA THR A 205 -17.38 -4.42 13.44
C THR A 205 -18.71 -5.00 12.88
N ALA A 206 -19.35 -4.33 11.91
CA ALA A 206 -20.66 -4.68 11.38
C ALA A 206 -20.64 -5.99 10.56
N ILE A 207 -19.52 -6.31 9.89
CA ILE A 207 -19.36 -7.59 9.18
C ILE A 207 -19.39 -8.78 10.14
N ARG A 208 -18.99 -8.57 11.41
CA ARG A 208 -19.00 -9.64 12.42
C ARG A 208 -20.40 -9.91 12.98
N ILE A 209 -21.38 -9.05 12.70
CA ILE A 209 -22.78 -9.23 13.12
C ILE A 209 -23.55 -10.02 12.06
N GLU A 210 -23.42 -9.69 10.76
CA GLU A 210 -24.08 -10.46 9.69
C GLU A 210 -23.60 -11.92 9.62
N GLU A 211 -22.30 -12.20 9.82
CA GLU A 211 -21.81 -13.59 9.92
C GLU A 211 -22.33 -14.30 11.19
N ARG A 212 -22.56 -13.58 12.29
CA ARG A 212 -23.14 -14.16 13.51
C ARG A 212 -24.64 -14.43 13.34
N GLU A 213 -25.36 -13.58 12.62
CA GLU A 213 -26.78 -13.79 12.34
C GLU A 213 -26.99 -14.91 11.32
N ALA A 214 -26.16 -14.99 10.27
CA ALA A 214 -26.23 -16.07 9.30
C ALA A 214 -25.91 -17.45 9.92
N VAL A 215 -25.01 -17.51 10.90
CA VAL A 215 -24.69 -18.75 11.64
C VAL A 215 -25.70 -19.03 12.76
N ALA A 216 -26.41 -18.02 13.28
CA ALA A 216 -27.45 -18.22 14.29
C ALA A 216 -28.81 -18.60 13.70
N VAL A 217 -29.01 -18.43 12.38
CA VAL A 217 -30.26 -18.72 11.66
C VAL A 217 -30.19 -20.04 10.87
N ALA A 218 -29.00 -20.65 10.75
CA ALA A 218 -28.78 -21.96 10.12
C ALA A 218 -28.68 -23.08 11.16
#